data_AF-A0A522Y8A4-F1
#
_entry.id   AF-A0A522Y8A4-F1
#
_cell.length_a   1.000
_cell.length_b   1.000
_cell.length_c   1.000
_cell.angle_alpha   90.00
_cell.angle_beta   90.00
_cell.angle_gamma   90.00
#
_symmetry.space_group_name_H-M   'P 1'
#
loop_
_entity.id
_entity.type
_entity.pdbx_description
1 polymer ?
#
loop_
_entity_poly.entity_id
_entity_poly.type
_entity_poly.pdbx_seq_one_letter_code
_entity_poly.pdbx_strand_id
1 'polypeptide(L)'
;MAPRCLGKAGRFRCPECRTPWRSRLPPYLRHHMPSHRIAAMVTGFMRRCGMRPLSAVTILFALWVAPAAAQTGTVQAEPSMIFAGHSTGQGELQMLFARPRRFHVESDGQQQTDGSFRLDQRVSFEGEAPRTRHWIIRAKGDGSFVFTLSDAAGQGTAVVEGRRLRLRYPVNRGGVTIRQVLDTAADGRSITNRGSIRWLGIPIGRLSEKITRAP
;
A
#
# COMPACT_ATOMS: atom_id res chain seq x y z
N MET A 1 0.81 1.23 44.49
CA MET A 1 -0.48 0.98 45.15
C MET A 1 -1.56 0.96 44.08
N ALA A 2 -2.13 -0.21 43.82
CA ALA A 2 -3.20 -0.43 42.85
C ALA A 2 -4.43 -0.95 43.61
N PRO A 3 -5.67 -0.57 43.26
CA PRO A 3 -6.82 -1.19 43.87
C PRO A 3 -7.08 -2.54 43.22
N ARG A 4 -7.04 -3.59 44.05
CA ARG A 4 -7.65 -4.90 43.77
C ARG A 4 -9.17 -4.75 43.88
N CYS A 5 -9.90 -5.17 42.85
CA CYS A 5 -11.33 -5.47 42.96
C CYS A 5 -11.51 -6.99 42.85
N LEU A 6 -11.86 -7.61 43.98
CA LEU A 6 -12.38 -8.97 44.08
C LEU A 6 -13.90 -8.87 44.26
N GLY A 7 -14.67 -9.65 43.52
CA GLY A 7 -16.12 -9.78 43.73
C GLY A 7 -16.79 -10.62 42.65
N LYS A 8 -17.22 -11.84 43.04
CA LYS A 8 -17.96 -12.80 42.22
C LYS A 8 -19.44 -12.39 42.06
N ALA A 9 -19.97 -12.76 40.89
CA ALA A 9 -21.36 -13.13 40.58
C ALA A 9 -22.51 -12.17 40.92
N GLY A 10 -23.12 -11.60 39.87
CA GLY A 10 -24.53 -11.22 39.90
C GLY A 10 -24.84 -9.85 39.30
N ARG A 11 -25.43 -9.87 38.10
CA ARG A 11 -26.18 -8.78 37.43
C ARG A 11 -25.36 -7.58 36.94
N PHE A 12 -25.00 -7.68 35.66
CA PHE A 12 -24.84 -6.52 34.79
C PHE A 12 -26.16 -5.74 34.67
N ARG A 13 -26.14 -4.45 35.04
CA ARG A 13 -26.87 -3.34 34.39
C ARG A 13 -26.62 -2.03 35.15
N CYS A 14 -25.77 -1.16 34.58
CA CYS A 14 -25.86 0.29 34.80
C CYS A 14 -26.59 0.89 33.58
N PRO A 15 -27.74 1.56 33.77
CA PRO A 15 -28.52 2.11 32.67
C PRO A 15 -28.36 3.63 32.56
N GLU A 16 -27.15 4.18 32.45
CA GLU A 16 -26.98 5.62 32.17
C GLU A 16 -25.54 5.97 31.82
N CYS A 17 -25.26 6.08 30.52
CA CYS A 17 -24.28 6.98 29.91
C CYS A 17 -24.26 6.71 28.39
N ARG A 18 -25.41 6.96 27.76
CA ARG A 18 -25.46 7.22 26.31
C ARG A 18 -25.08 8.68 26.12
N THR A 19 -23.87 8.94 25.63
CA THR A 19 -23.55 10.25 25.05
C THR A 19 -22.90 10.05 23.69
N PRO A 20 -23.51 10.52 22.60
CA PRO A 20 -23.00 10.33 21.25
C PRO A 20 -21.78 11.20 20.95
N TRP A 21 -20.86 10.62 20.17
CA TRP A 21 -19.57 11.17 19.73
C TRP A 21 -19.74 12.25 18.64
N ARG A 22 -20.37 13.38 18.98
CA ARG A 22 -20.45 14.57 18.11
C ARG A 22 -20.08 15.83 18.88
N SER A 23 -18.79 16.03 19.11
CA SER A 23 -18.24 17.35 19.47
C SER A 23 -16.73 17.36 19.41
N ARG A 24 -16.18 17.44 18.19
CA ARG A 24 -14.83 17.98 17.92
C ARG A 24 -14.70 18.25 16.41
N LEU A 25 -15.38 19.30 15.96
CA LEU A 25 -15.09 19.96 14.68
C LEU A 25 -14.87 21.46 14.95
N PRO A 26 -13.81 22.07 14.40
CA PRO A 26 -13.47 23.47 14.63
C PRO A 26 -14.44 24.45 13.93
N PRO A 27 -14.55 25.71 14.41
CA PRO A 27 -15.68 26.60 14.11
C PRO A 27 -15.61 27.37 12.78
N TYR A 28 -14.59 27.18 11.94
CA TYR A 28 -14.29 28.11 10.84
C TYR A 28 -14.70 27.65 9.42
N LEU A 29 -15.47 26.56 9.29
CA LEU A 29 -15.94 26.06 7.97
C LEU A 29 -17.48 26.00 7.88
N ARG A 30 -18.15 27.04 8.40
CA ARG A 30 -19.55 27.34 8.07
C ARG A 30 -19.58 28.72 7.43
N HIS A 31 -20.33 28.84 6.34
CA HIS A 31 -20.58 30.02 5.51
C HIS A 31 -19.67 30.20 4.29
N HIS A 32 -20.02 29.54 3.18
CA HIS A 32 -20.61 30.21 2.01
C HIS A 32 -21.18 29.19 1.00
N MET A 33 -22.51 29.19 0.89
CA MET A 33 -23.31 28.64 -0.23
C MET A 33 -23.20 29.60 -1.45
N PRO A 34 -23.52 29.23 -2.72
CA PRO A 34 -24.85 28.71 -3.07
C PRO A 34 -24.95 27.66 -4.19
N SER A 35 -25.93 26.79 -4.01
CA SER A 35 -26.67 26.08 -5.05
C SER A 35 -27.70 27.01 -5.74
N HIS A 36 -27.99 26.74 -7.01
CA HIS A 36 -29.05 27.31 -7.89
C HIS A 36 -28.64 28.38 -8.93
N ARG A 37 -28.30 27.90 -10.13
CA ARG A 37 -28.79 28.37 -11.44
C ARG A 37 -29.19 27.08 -12.16
N ILE A 38 -30.45 26.69 -12.41
CA ILE A 38 -31.54 27.31 -13.16
C ILE A 38 -31.05 28.00 -14.44
N ALA A 39 -31.12 27.27 -15.56
CA ALA A 39 -31.30 27.80 -16.91
C ALA A 39 -32.11 26.81 -17.77
N ALA A 40 -33.35 27.22 -18.11
CA ALA A 40 -34.27 26.92 -19.23
C ALA A 40 -34.23 25.51 -19.89
N MET A 41 -35.31 24.75 -20.12
CA MET A 41 -36.75 24.98 -20.30
C MET A 41 -37.16 26.17 -21.20
N VAL A 42 -37.19 25.92 -22.51
CA VAL A 42 -38.04 26.54 -23.56
C VAL A 42 -38.57 25.33 -24.37
N THR A 43 -39.80 24.83 -24.26
CA THR A 43 -41.17 25.36 -24.48
C THR A 43 -41.55 25.58 -25.95
N GLY A 44 -42.49 24.74 -26.44
CA GLY A 44 -43.48 25.05 -27.49
C GLY A 44 -42.98 24.88 -28.94
N PHE A 45 -43.77 24.49 -29.94
CA PHE A 45 -45.22 24.47 -30.06
C PHE A 45 -45.61 23.66 -31.33
N MET A 46 -46.45 22.65 -31.14
CA MET A 46 -47.53 22.17 -32.01
C MET A 46 -47.54 22.40 -33.54
N ARG A 47 -47.79 21.27 -34.23
CA ARG A 47 -48.98 20.93 -35.07
C ARG A 47 -48.79 20.75 -36.59
N ARG A 48 -49.36 19.60 -37.01
CA ARG A 48 -50.12 19.32 -38.24
C ARG A 48 -49.36 19.21 -39.55
N CYS A 49 -49.09 17.96 -39.93
CA CYS A 49 -49.74 17.23 -41.03
C CYS A 49 -49.30 15.76 -40.84
N GLY A 50 -50.17 14.82 -40.50
CA GLY A 50 -51.21 14.36 -41.40
C GLY A 50 -50.64 13.31 -42.35
N MET A 51 -50.23 12.13 -41.84
CA MET A 51 -50.21 10.84 -42.54
C MET A 51 -49.57 9.74 -41.66
N ARG A 52 -50.35 8.71 -41.38
CA ARG A 52 -49.91 7.34 -41.08
C ARG A 52 -50.27 6.50 -42.30
N PRO A 53 -49.80 5.24 -42.45
CA PRO A 53 -48.60 4.58 -41.94
C PRO A 53 -47.85 3.87 -43.08
N LEU A 54 -46.66 3.30 -42.85
CA LEU A 54 -46.34 1.94 -43.29
C LEU A 54 -44.93 1.55 -42.84
N SER A 55 -44.88 0.30 -42.38
CA SER A 55 -43.79 -0.43 -41.79
C SER A 55 -42.53 -0.46 -42.65
N ALA A 56 -41.39 -0.16 -42.03
CA ALA A 56 -40.11 -0.81 -42.31
C ALA A 56 -39.20 -0.57 -41.10
N VAL A 57 -39.37 -1.39 -40.08
CA VAL A 57 -38.43 -1.48 -38.97
C VAL A 57 -37.20 -2.23 -39.52
N THR A 58 -36.27 -1.50 -40.10
CA THR A 58 -34.94 -2.01 -40.47
C THR A 58 -34.10 -2.02 -39.19
N ILE A 59 -34.10 -3.14 -38.47
CA ILE A 59 -33.15 -3.37 -37.37
C ILE A 59 -31.78 -3.56 -38.02
N LEU A 60 -31.03 -2.47 -38.19
CA LEU A 60 -29.60 -2.54 -38.45
C LEU A 60 -28.92 -2.89 -37.12
N PHE A 61 -28.75 -4.19 -36.86
CA PHE A 61 -27.90 -4.68 -35.78
C PHE A 61 -26.44 -4.37 -36.17
N ALA A 62 -25.99 -3.15 -35.89
CA ALA A 62 -24.57 -2.85 -35.87
C ALA A 62 -23.97 -3.63 -34.69
N LEU A 63 -23.42 -4.82 -34.97
CA LEU A 63 -22.52 -5.50 -34.04
C LEU A 63 -21.30 -4.61 -33.84
N TRP A 64 -21.38 -3.74 -32.85
CA TRP A 64 -20.22 -3.12 -32.25
C TRP A 64 -19.51 -4.22 -31.47
N VAL A 65 -18.63 -4.96 -32.16
CA VAL A 65 -17.65 -5.82 -31.50
C VAL A 65 -16.70 -4.87 -30.77
N ALA A 66 -17.03 -4.54 -29.52
CA ALA A 66 -16.11 -3.85 -28.65
C ALA A 66 -14.84 -4.71 -28.58
N PRO A 67 -13.65 -4.17 -28.92
CA PRO A 67 -12.43 -4.91 -28.68
C PRO A 67 -12.37 -5.15 -27.18
N ALA A 68 -12.41 -6.43 -26.78
CA ALA A 68 -12.10 -6.81 -25.41
C ALA A 68 -10.66 -6.33 -25.17
N ALA A 69 -10.51 -5.19 -24.51
CA ALA A 69 -9.21 -4.76 -24.03
C ALA A 69 -8.72 -5.89 -23.13
N ALA A 70 -7.76 -6.66 -23.63
CA ALA A 70 -7.06 -7.63 -22.82
C ALA A 70 -6.52 -6.85 -21.62
N GLN A 71 -7.06 -7.13 -20.44
CA GLN A 71 -6.51 -6.62 -19.20
C GLN A 71 -5.12 -7.24 -19.10
N THR A 72 -4.12 -6.54 -19.64
CA THR A 72 -2.74 -6.92 -19.44
C THR A 72 -2.52 -6.61 -17.98
N GLY A 73 -2.62 -7.63 -17.13
CA GLY A 73 -2.54 -7.49 -15.68
C GLY A 73 -1.30 -6.67 -15.37
N THR A 74 -1.49 -5.42 -14.94
CA THR A 74 -0.37 -4.55 -14.62
C THR A 74 0.31 -5.18 -13.42
N VAL A 75 1.58 -5.57 -13.57
CA VAL A 75 2.39 -6.06 -12.45
C VAL A 75 2.34 -5.00 -11.36
N GLN A 76 1.65 -5.27 -10.26
CA GLN A 76 1.62 -4.38 -9.11
C GLN A 76 2.76 -4.79 -8.16
N ALA A 77 3.46 -3.80 -7.61
CA ALA A 77 4.50 -4.03 -6.61
C ALA A 77 3.92 -4.24 -5.20
N GLU A 78 2.78 -4.92 -5.14
CA GLU A 78 2.13 -5.35 -3.90
C GLU A 78 3.04 -6.33 -3.15
N PRO A 79 3.32 -6.12 -1.84
CA PRO A 79 4.30 -6.93 -1.10
C PRO A 79 4.07 -8.44 -1.22
N SER A 80 2.81 -8.90 -1.12
CA SER A 80 2.48 -10.32 -1.25
C SER A 80 2.70 -10.84 -2.67
N MET A 81 2.49 -10.03 -3.70
CA MET A 81 2.71 -10.42 -5.09
C MET A 81 4.20 -10.58 -5.41
N ILE A 82 5.03 -9.68 -4.89
CA ILE A 82 6.46 -9.63 -5.22
C ILE A 82 7.32 -10.53 -4.31
N PHE A 83 6.88 -10.82 -3.09
CA PHE A 83 7.67 -11.56 -2.11
C PHE A 83 7.04 -12.89 -1.66
N ALA A 84 5.87 -13.29 -2.14
CA ALA A 84 5.33 -14.61 -1.79
C ALA A 84 6.25 -15.74 -2.32
N GLY A 85 6.45 -16.74 -1.45
CA GLY A 85 7.37 -17.85 -1.68
C GLY A 85 8.82 -17.46 -1.43
N HIS A 86 9.73 -18.19 -2.07
CA HIS A 86 11.16 -18.02 -1.91
C HIS A 86 11.73 -16.96 -2.87
N SER A 87 12.68 -16.15 -2.40
CA SER A 87 13.46 -15.24 -3.23
C SER A 87 14.87 -15.06 -2.71
N THR A 88 15.78 -14.73 -3.62
CA THR A 88 17.19 -14.47 -3.32
C THR A 88 17.59 -13.07 -3.76
N GLY A 89 18.35 -12.39 -2.90
CA GLY A 89 18.83 -11.03 -3.08
C GLY A 89 20.35 -11.00 -3.12
N GLN A 90 20.91 -10.22 -4.03
CA GLN A 90 22.35 -9.95 -4.10
C GLN A 90 22.54 -8.45 -4.17
N GLY A 91 23.35 -7.91 -3.27
CA GLY A 91 23.48 -6.47 -3.14
C GLY A 91 24.78 -5.98 -2.55
N GLU A 92 24.85 -4.66 -2.45
CA GLU A 92 25.99 -3.92 -1.93
C GLU A 92 25.52 -2.78 -1.04
N LEU A 93 26.21 -2.60 0.08
CA LEU A 93 26.03 -1.51 1.02
C LEU A 93 27.26 -0.61 0.98
N GLN A 94 27.05 0.66 0.68
CA GLN A 94 28.07 1.70 0.67
C GLN A 94 27.77 2.74 1.76
N MET A 95 28.66 2.88 2.73
CA MET A 95 28.60 3.95 3.75
C MET A 95 29.62 5.04 3.41
N LEU A 96 29.39 6.29 3.84
CA LEU A 96 30.39 7.34 3.71
C LEU A 96 31.70 6.92 4.38
N PHE A 97 32.82 7.15 3.68
CA PHE A 97 34.19 6.85 4.14
C PHE A 97 34.50 5.38 4.45
N ALA A 98 33.59 4.45 4.13
CA ALA A 98 33.83 3.01 4.26
C ALA A 98 34.00 2.34 2.90
N ARG A 99 34.63 1.17 2.87
CA ARG A 99 34.61 0.32 1.67
C ARG A 99 33.20 -0.26 1.47
N PRO A 100 32.75 -0.43 0.20
CA PRO A 100 31.51 -1.12 -0.07
C PRO A 100 31.56 -2.56 0.43
N ARG A 101 30.42 -3.04 0.90
CA ARG A 101 30.27 -4.38 1.46
C ARG A 101 29.18 -5.13 0.72
N ARG A 102 29.51 -6.29 0.19
CA ARG A 102 28.53 -7.17 -0.46
C ARG A 102 27.69 -7.90 0.58
N PHE A 103 26.44 -8.13 0.23
CA PHE A 103 25.53 -8.93 1.02
C PHE A 103 24.66 -9.81 0.13
N HIS A 104 24.18 -10.90 0.74
CA HIS A 104 23.22 -11.81 0.18
C HIS A 104 22.01 -11.90 1.12
N VAL A 105 20.83 -12.07 0.53
CA VAL A 105 19.58 -12.21 1.28
C VAL A 105 18.82 -13.41 0.76
N GLU A 106 18.43 -14.30 1.65
CA GLU A 106 17.41 -15.32 1.38
C GLU A 106 16.12 -14.85 2.03
N SER A 107 15.00 -14.95 1.34
CA SER A 107 13.70 -14.51 1.87
C SER A 107 12.60 -15.52 1.59
N ASP A 108 11.71 -15.69 2.56
CA ASP A 108 10.52 -16.53 2.46
C ASP A 108 9.29 -15.74 2.90
N GLY A 109 8.36 -15.50 1.97
CA GLY A 109 7.18 -14.69 2.21
C GLY A 109 5.88 -15.49 2.20
N GLN A 110 5.01 -15.23 3.16
CA GLN A 110 3.77 -15.99 3.36
C GLN A 110 2.61 -15.11 3.86
N GLN A 111 1.44 -15.29 3.25
CA GLN A 111 0.19 -14.71 3.74
C GLN A 111 -0.20 -15.37 5.06
N GLN A 112 -0.57 -14.56 6.05
CA GLN A 112 -1.01 -15.02 7.36
C GLN A 112 -2.53 -15.08 7.43
N THR A 113 -3.05 -15.87 8.36
CA THR A 113 -4.49 -16.04 8.59
C THR A 113 -5.17 -14.77 9.11
N ASP A 114 -4.42 -13.87 9.76
CA ASP A 114 -4.91 -12.56 10.22
C ASP A 114 -4.96 -11.50 9.10
N GLY A 115 -4.66 -11.88 7.86
CA GLY A 115 -4.62 -10.97 6.71
C GLY A 115 -3.32 -10.18 6.58
N SER A 116 -2.37 -10.32 7.52
CA SER A 116 -1.02 -9.76 7.35
C SER A 116 -0.17 -10.59 6.40
N PHE A 117 0.89 -10.00 5.88
CA PHE A 117 1.92 -10.70 5.12
C PHE A 117 3.20 -10.75 5.94
N ARG A 118 3.75 -11.94 6.13
CA ARG A 118 5.02 -12.17 6.82
C ARG A 118 6.12 -12.38 5.80
N LEU A 119 7.26 -11.73 6.01
CA LEU A 119 8.49 -11.97 5.24
C LEU A 119 9.63 -12.25 6.21
N ASP A 120 10.13 -13.48 6.18
CA ASP A 120 11.32 -13.87 6.92
C ASP A 120 12.53 -13.75 6.00
N GLN A 121 13.63 -13.18 6.50
CA GLN A 121 14.84 -12.99 5.72
C GLN A 121 16.07 -13.42 6.50
N ARG A 122 17.03 -14.03 5.80
CA ARG A 122 18.38 -14.29 6.30
C ARG A 122 19.35 -13.45 5.49
N VAL A 123 19.99 -12.48 6.14
CA VAL A 123 20.94 -11.54 5.52
C VAL A 123 22.35 -11.92 5.92
N SER A 124 23.22 -12.18 4.95
CA SER A 124 24.64 -12.43 5.16
C SER A 124 25.49 -11.32 4.53
N PHE A 125 26.46 -10.81 5.26
CA PHE A 125 27.53 -9.99 4.71
C PHE A 125 28.79 -10.84 4.60
N GLU A 126 29.64 -10.54 3.62
CA GLU A 126 30.91 -11.23 3.46
C GLU A 126 31.74 -11.18 4.76
N GLY A 127 32.16 -12.35 5.25
CA GLY A 127 32.95 -12.49 6.48
C GLY A 127 32.18 -12.31 7.79
N GLU A 128 30.85 -12.13 7.77
CA GLU A 128 30.03 -12.00 8.98
C GLU A 128 29.03 -13.15 9.14
N ALA A 129 28.65 -13.43 10.39
CA ALA A 129 27.56 -14.35 10.68
C ALA A 129 26.23 -13.83 10.10
N PRO A 130 25.40 -14.69 9.46
CA PRO A 130 24.10 -14.29 8.95
C PRO A 130 23.18 -13.80 10.06
N ARG A 131 22.35 -12.82 9.75
CA ARG A 131 21.37 -12.21 10.65
C ARG A 131 19.98 -12.43 10.11
N THR A 132 19.03 -12.72 10.99
CA THR A 132 17.63 -12.91 10.58
C THR A 132 16.85 -11.63 10.77
N ARG A 133 15.98 -11.32 9.81
CA ARG A 133 15.03 -10.22 9.86
C ARG A 133 13.62 -10.72 9.63
N HIS A 134 12.67 -10.16 10.35
CA HIS A 134 11.26 -10.53 10.23
C HIS A 134 10.43 -9.29 9.95
N TRP A 135 9.64 -9.34 8.88
CA TRP A 135 8.67 -8.31 8.54
C TRP A 135 7.26 -8.83 8.77
N ILE A 136 6.42 -7.99 9.37
CA ILE A 136 4.96 -8.17 9.34
C ILE A 136 4.38 -6.95 8.66
N ILE A 137 3.67 -7.16 7.54
CA ILE A 137 3.15 -6.12 6.65
C ILE A 137 1.62 -6.18 6.67
N ARG A 138 0.97 -5.02 6.78
CA ARG A 138 -0.50 -4.89 6.76
C ARG A 138 -0.93 -3.78 5.82
N ALA A 139 -1.94 -4.07 5.00
CA ALA A 139 -2.56 -3.08 4.11
C ALA A 139 -3.34 -2.03 4.91
N LYS A 140 -3.39 -0.80 4.40
CA LYS A 140 -4.21 0.30 4.94
C LYS A 140 -5.45 0.63 4.12
N GLY A 141 -5.55 0.15 2.87
CA GLY A 141 -6.76 0.25 2.04
C GLY A 141 -6.72 1.28 0.90
N ASP A 142 -5.56 1.81 0.54
CA ASP A 142 -5.35 2.88 -0.46
C ASP A 142 -4.07 2.67 -1.30
N GLY A 143 -3.58 1.43 -1.39
CA GLY A 143 -2.25 1.13 -1.93
C GLY A 143 -1.10 1.48 -0.97
N SER A 144 -1.40 1.87 0.27
CA SER A 144 -0.41 2.01 1.34
C SER A 144 -0.42 0.86 2.34
N PHE A 145 0.72 0.68 2.98
CA PHE A 145 1.02 -0.40 3.92
C PHE A 145 1.72 0.17 5.14
N VAL A 146 1.53 -0.53 6.25
CA VAL A 146 2.41 -0.41 7.42
C VAL A 146 3.10 -1.73 7.67
N PHE A 147 4.30 -1.65 8.21
CA PHE A 147 5.04 -2.84 8.56
C PHE A 147 5.86 -2.64 9.82
N THR A 148 6.14 -3.75 10.50
CA THR A 148 7.17 -3.83 11.53
C THR A 148 8.31 -4.68 11.00
N LEU A 149 9.54 -4.33 11.36
CA LEU A 149 10.76 -5.06 11.03
C LEU A 149 11.54 -5.30 12.31
N SER A 150 12.06 -6.50 12.54
CA SER A 150 12.82 -6.85 13.75
C SER A 150 13.97 -5.90 14.07
N ASP A 151 14.62 -5.34 13.04
CA ASP A 151 15.76 -4.42 13.17
C ASP A 151 15.33 -2.92 13.17
N ALA A 152 14.04 -2.65 13.02
CA ALA A 152 13.51 -1.28 13.01
C ALA A 152 13.21 -0.77 14.43
N ALA A 153 13.35 0.54 14.63
CA ALA A 153 12.99 1.21 15.89
C ALA A 153 11.50 1.49 16.04
N GLY A 154 10.72 1.19 15.00
CA GLY A 154 9.31 1.49 14.98
C GLY A 154 8.67 1.04 13.69
N GLN A 155 7.39 1.37 13.58
CA GLN A 155 6.59 1.06 12.40
C GLN A 155 7.14 1.79 11.17
N GLY A 156 7.31 1.04 10.09
CA GLY A 156 7.58 1.56 8.76
C GLY A 156 6.30 1.72 7.94
N THR A 157 6.43 2.46 6.85
CA THR A 157 5.35 2.71 5.88
C THR A 157 5.82 2.33 4.49
N ALA A 158 4.93 1.77 3.68
CA ALA A 158 5.16 1.61 2.25
C ALA A 158 3.98 2.10 1.41
N VAL A 159 4.26 2.49 0.17
CA VAL A 159 3.26 2.92 -0.82
C VAL A 159 3.56 2.27 -2.15
N VAL A 160 2.53 1.69 -2.77
CA VAL A 160 2.57 1.07 -4.09
C VAL A 160 2.14 2.09 -5.14
N GLU A 161 2.94 2.22 -6.20
CA GLU A 161 2.69 3.08 -7.36
C GLU A 161 2.96 2.26 -8.62
N GLY A 162 1.94 1.50 -9.05
CA GLY A 162 2.08 0.54 -10.14
C GLY A 162 3.13 -0.52 -9.80
N ARG A 163 4.22 -0.55 -10.57
CA ARG A 163 5.36 -1.47 -10.40
C ARG A 163 6.41 -1.03 -9.37
N ARG A 164 6.16 0.07 -8.67
CA ARG A 164 7.11 0.64 -7.69
C ARG A 164 6.55 0.54 -6.28
N LEU A 165 7.36 0.04 -5.36
CA LEU A 165 7.09 0.05 -3.92
C LEU A 165 8.09 0.97 -3.23
N ARG A 166 7.61 2.03 -2.58
CA ARG A 166 8.45 2.97 -1.81
C ARG A 166 8.30 2.69 -0.33
N LEU A 167 9.40 2.44 0.38
CA LEU A 167 9.40 2.16 1.81
C LEU A 167 10.16 3.22 2.59
N ARG A 168 9.73 3.44 3.84
CA ARG A 168 10.44 4.28 4.81
C ARG A 168 10.28 3.70 6.22
N TYR A 169 11.37 3.61 6.97
CA TYR A 169 11.33 3.17 8.36
C TYR A 169 12.55 3.68 9.17
N PRO A 170 12.38 3.91 10.48
CA PRO A 170 13.49 4.16 11.38
C PRO A 170 14.19 2.85 11.78
N VAL A 171 15.50 2.89 12.04
CA VAL A 171 16.25 1.74 12.59
C VAL A 171 16.64 1.98 14.04
N ASN A 172 16.96 0.90 14.78
CA ASN A 172 17.33 0.91 16.21
C ASN A 172 18.61 1.67 16.58
N ARG A 173 19.06 2.59 15.72
CA ARG A 173 20.18 3.50 15.93
C ARG A 173 19.66 4.93 15.78
N GLY A 174 19.56 5.64 16.91
CA GLY A 174 18.89 6.94 17.03
C GLY A 174 19.15 7.91 15.88
N GLY A 175 18.07 8.49 15.34
CA GLY A 175 18.13 9.45 14.24
C GLY A 175 18.36 8.86 12.85
N VAL A 176 18.56 7.54 12.72
CA VAL A 176 18.76 6.88 11.41
C VAL A 176 17.42 6.44 10.81
N THR A 177 17.20 6.80 9.54
CA THR A 177 16.06 6.40 8.73
C THR A 177 16.53 5.76 7.43
N ILE A 178 15.88 4.67 7.05
CA ILE A 178 16.06 4.04 5.74
C ILE A 178 14.90 4.46 4.83
N ARG A 179 15.22 4.80 3.58
CA ARG A 179 14.25 4.95 2.49
C ARG A 179 14.63 4.02 1.37
N GLN A 180 13.69 3.23 0.86
CA GLN A 180 13.92 2.28 -0.22
C GLN A 180 12.90 2.47 -1.33
N VAL A 181 13.34 2.19 -2.56
CA VAL A 181 12.50 2.10 -3.74
C VAL A 181 12.77 0.74 -4.37
N LEU A 182 11.73 -0.07 -4.45
CA LEU A 182 11.73 -1.37 -5.10
C LEU A 182 11.00 -1.20 -6.43
N ASP A 183 11.67 -1.51 -7.53
CA ASP A 183 11.10 -1.50 -8.86
C ASP A 183 11.00 -2.94 -9.36
N THR A 184 9.77 -3.43 -9.50
CA THR A 184 9.50 -4.77 -10.07
C THR A 184 9.64 -4.70 -11.59
N ALA A 185 10.37 -5.63 -12.17
CA ALA A 185 10.51 -5.76 -13.62
C ALA A 185 9.20 -6.26 -14.25
N ALA A 186 9.10 -6.15 -15.58
CA ALA A 186 7.91 -6.58 -16.31
C ALA A 186 7.66 -8.09 -16.19
N ASP A 187 8.70 -8.87 -15.90
CA ASP A 187 8.63 -10.32 -15.69
C ASP A 187 7.94 -10.72 -14.37
N GLY A 188 7.73 -9.77 -13.44
CA GLY A 188 7.19 -10.04 -12.10
C GLY A 188 8.09 -10.90 -11.20
N ARG A 189 9.32 -11.20 -11.63
CA ARG A 189 10.26 -12.12 -10.95
C ARG A 189 11.53 -11.41 -10.49
N SER A 190 11.93 -10.36 -11.19
CA SER A 190 13.11 -9.57 -10.87
C SER A 190 12.71 -8.24 -10.22
N ILE A 191 13.38 -7.87 -9.12
CA ILE A 191 13.13 -6.63 -8.40
C ILE A 191 14.47 -5.92 -8.20
N THR A 192 14.52 -4.62 -8.50
CA THR A 192 15.66 -3.78 -8.13
C THR A 192 15.31 -3.00 -6.87
N ASN A 193 16.07 -3.19 -5.80
CA ASN A 193 15.93 -2.46 -4.54
C ASN A 193 17.04 -1.41 -4.43
N ARG A 194 16.66 -0.14 -4.28
CA ARG A 194 17.59 0.97 -4.06
C ARG A 194 17.25 1.68 -2.77
N GLY A 195 18.18 1.63 -1.82
CA GLY A 195 18.08 2.22 -0.50
C GLY A 195 18.97 3.43 -0.29
N SER A 196 18.52 4.34 0.55
CA SER A 196 19.33 5.41 1.12
C SER A 196 19.18 5.41 2.63
N ILE A 197 20.33 5.37 3.31
CA ILE A 197 20.45 5.43 4.76
C ILE A 197 20.74 6.87 5.12
N ARG A 198 19.91 7.44 5.99
CA ARG A 198 20.01 8.84 6.39
C ARG A 198 20.13 8.96 7.88
N TRP A 199 21.03 9.80 8.36
CA TRP A 199 21.10 10.19 9.76
C TRP A 199 20.66 11.65 9.89
N LEU A 200 19.62 11.90 10.69
CA LEU A 200 18.99 13.21 10.84
C LEU A 200 18.65 13.88 9.50
N GLY A 201 18.26 13.08 8.51
CA GLY A 201 17.92 13.52 7.14
C GLY A 201 19.10 13.58 6.16
N ILE A 202 20.34 13.60 6.65
CA ILE A 202 21.55 13.66 5.82
C ILE A 202 21.89 12.26 5.30
N PRO A 203 22.07 12.05 3.98
CA PRO A 203 22.43 10.74 3.44
C PRO A 203 23.84 10.35 3.87
N ILE A 204 23.94 9.22 4.57
CA ILE A 204 25.22 8.66 5.07
C ILE A 204 25.57 7.32 4.43
N GLY A 205 24.65 6.76 3.65
CA GLY A 205 24.88 5.51 2.94
C GLY A 205 23.81 5.22 1.90
N ARG A 206 24.12 4.24 1.06
CA ARG A 206 23.25 3.73 0.00
C ARG A 206 23.33 2.22 -0.03
N LEU A 207 22.24 1.61 -0.48
CA LEU A 207 22.12 0.18 -0.69
C LEU A 207 21.57 -0.04 -2.10
N SER A 208 22.12 -1.02 -2.80
CA SER A 208 21.56 -1.52 -4.05
C SER A 208 21.51 -3.03 -4.02
N GLU A 209 20.40 -3.59 -4.47
CA GLU A 209 20.18 -5.04 -4.46
C GLU A 209 19.33 -5.43 -5.67
N LYS A 210 19.65 -6.58 -6.26
CA LYS A 210 18.78 -7.28 -7.19
C LYS A 210 18.20 -8.50 -6.47
N ILE A 211 16.87 -8.58 -6.46
CA ILE A 211 16.12 -9.69 -5.88
C ILE A 211 15.49 -10.48 -7.01
N THR A 212 15.57 -11.81 -6.93
CA THR A 212 15.02 -12.75 -7.90
C THR A 212 14.16 -13.77 -7.17
N ARG A 213 12.92 -13.94 -7.61
CA ARG A 213 12.04 -15.00 -7.10
C ARG A 213 12.48 -16.36 -7.63
N ALA A 214 12.34 -17.39 -6.80
CA ALA A 214 12.45 -18.76 -7.26
C ALA A 214 11.39 -19.06 -8.34
N PRO A 215 11.67 -19.99 -9.28
CA PRO A 215 10.77 -20.34 -10.37
C PRO A 215 9.41 -20.88 -9.92
#